data_AF-A0AAU8D490-F1
#
_entry.id   AF-A0AAU8D490-F1
#
_cell.length_a   1.000
_cell.length_b   1.000
_cell.length_c   1.000
_cell.angle_alpha   90.00
_cell.angle_beta   90.00
_cell.angle_gamma   90.00
#
_symmetry.space_group_name_H-M   'P 1'
#
loop_
_entity.id
_entity.type
_entity.pdbx_description
1 polymer ?
#
loop_
_entity_poly.entity_id
_entity_poly.type
_entity_poly.pdbx_seq_one_letter_code
_entity_poly.pdbx_strand_id
1 'polypeptide(L)'
;MGFLVRMAFWFSLVLLVLPLDTGDSSTDAPSVGAIQAFLAAREAVGDVTGICERKPEVCETGKSALQTVGVRAREAARIAFEMLDENFGEPDTATMTGTIAPEAEGPVAN
;
A
#
# COMPACT_ATOMS: atom_id res chain seq x y z
N MET A 1 24.73 11.37 3.49
CA MET A 1 23.33 10.89 3.61
C MET A 1 22.78 10.17 2.35
N GLY A 2 23.52 10.00 1.24
CA GLY A 2 22.95 9.44 0.00
C GLY A 2 23.07 7.92 -0.18
N PHE A 3 23.75 7.22 0.73
CA PHE A 3 24.01 5.77 0.63
C PHE A 3 22.78 4.94 1.02
N LEU A 4 22.09 5.33 2.10
CA LEU A 4 20.90 4.63 2.59
C LEU A 4 19.76 4.68 1.56
N VAL A 5 19.52 5.83 0.94
CA VAL A 5 18.50 5.98 -0.11
C VAL A 5 18.81 5.09 -1.32
N ARG A 6 20.09 5.01 -1.72
CA ARG A 6 20.52 4.10 -2.78
C ARG A 6 20.26 2.64 -2.39
N MET A 7 20.67 2.22 -1.20
CA MET A 7 20.50 0.82 -0.76
C MET A 7 19.03 0.44 -0.58
N ALA A 8 18.20 1.29 0.02
CA ALA A 8 16.76 1.04 0.18
C ALA A 8 16.07 0.94 -1.20
N PHE A 9 16.41 1.83 -2.12
CA PHE A 9 15.91 1.78 -3.50
C PHE A 9 16.32 0.47 -4.20
N TRP A 10 17.61 0.13 -4.16
CA TRP A 10 18.12 -1.10 -4.78
C TRP A 10 17.54 -2.35 -4.13
N PHE A 11 17.40 -2.37 -2.81
CA PHE A 11 16.83 -3.50 -2.07
C PHE A 11 15.34 -3.68 -2.38
N SER A 12 14.56 -2.60 -2.42
CA SER A 12 13.15 -2.63 -2.83
C SER A 12 12.98 -3.12 -4.27
N LEU A 13 13.82 -2.64 -5.19
CA LEU A 13 13.83 -3.10 -6.58
C LEU A 13 14.15 -4.60 -6.67
N VAL A 14 15.15 -5.06 -5.91
CA VAL A 14 15.52 -6.48 -5.82
C VAL A 14 14.39 -7.31 -5.21
N LEU A 15 13.72 -6.85 -4.14
CA LEU A 15 12.58 -7.56 -3.54
C LEU A 15 11.36 -7.62 -4.46
N LEU A 16 11.14 -6.61 -5.30
CA LEU A 16 10.09 -6.63 -6.31
C LEU A 16 10.41 -7.64 -7.43
N VAL A 17 11.69 -7.75 -7.79
CA VAL A 17 12.18 -8.70 -8.81
C VAL A 17 12.28 -10.12 -8.27
N LEU A 18 12.66 -10.30 -7.01
CA LEU A 18 12.71 -11.60 -6.36
C LEU A 18 11.28 -12.06 -6.09
N PRO A 19 10.78 -13.11 -6.75
CA PRO A 19 9.52 -13.71 -6.36
C PRO A 19 9.69 -14.24 -4.95
N LEU A 20 9.08 -13.57 -3.97
CA LEU A 20 8.96 -14.11 -2.63
C LEU A 20 7.98 -15.27 -2.71
N ASP A 21 8.52 -16.48 -2.80
CA ASP A 21 7.76 -17.69 -2.55
C ASP A 21 7.35 -17.67 -1.08
N THR A 22 6.20 -17.07 -0.79
CA THR A 22 5.51 -17.25 0.49
C THR A 22 4.72 -18.54 0.40
N GLY A 23 5.43 -19.66 0.23
CA GLY A 23 4.85 -20.98 0.18
C GLY A 23 4.36 -21.39 1.57
N ASP A 24 3.05 -21.27 1.84
CA ASP A 24 2.41 -22.15 2.80
C ASP A 24 2.10 -23.46 2.07
N SER A 25 2.79 -24.52 2.47
CA SER A 25 2.79 -25.83 1.82
C SER A 25 1.50 -26.63 2.05
N SER A 26 0.32 -25.99 2.01
CA SER A 26 -0.95 -26.63 2.34
C SER A 26 -2.13 -26.30 1.42
N THR A 27 -1.96 -25.46 0.39
CA THR A 27 -3.03 -25.21 -0.59
C THR A 27 -2.45 -25.10 -2.00
N ASP A 28 -2.93 -25.95 -2.92
CA ASP A 28 -2.69 -25.94 -4.38
C ASP A 28 -3.22 -24.66 -5.07
N ALA A 29 -2.83 -23.49 -4.56
CA ALA A 29 -3.07 -22.22 -5.24
C ALA A 29 -1.88 -21.95 -6.17
N PRO A 30 -2.08 -21.83 -7.49
CA PRO A 30 -0.99 -21.48 -8.40
C PRO A 30 -0.41 -20.13 -7.97
N SER A 31 0.85 -20.15 -7.52
CA SER A 31 1.57 -18.95 -7.13
C SER A 31 1.82 -18.10 -8.38
N VAL A 32 1.00 -17.07 -8.56
CA VAL A 32 1.17 -16.12 -9.66
C VAL A 32 2.31 -15.18 -9.27
N GLY A 33 3.46 -15.31 -9.92
CA GLY A 33 4.60 -14.43 -9.67
C GLY A 33 4.24 -12.96 -9.96
N ALA A 34 4.83 -12.02 -9.21
CA ALA A 34 4.53 -10.59 -9.32
C ALA A 34 4.66 -10.05 -10.76
N ILE A 35 5.67 -10.52 -11.50
CA ILE A 35 5.89 -10.16 -12.90
C ILE A 35 4.75 -10.69 -13.80
N GLN A 36 4.32 -11.93 -13.57
CA GLN A 36 3.26 -12.56 -14.35
C GLN A 36 1.91 -11.90 -14.07
N ALA A 37 1.64 -11.54 -12.80
CA ALA A 37 0.46 -10.77 -12.42
C ALA A 37 0.46 -9.37 -13.07
N PHE A 38 1.60 -8.67 -13.09
CA PHE A 38 1.71 -7.37 -13.74
C PHE A 38 1.49 -7.45 -15.26
N LEU A 39 2.07 -8.46 -15.92
CA LEU A 39 1.88 -8.68 -17.36
C LEU A 39 0.41 -8.99 -17.69
N ALA A 40 -0.22 -9.90 -16.92
CA ALA A 40 -1.64 -10.22 -17.08
C ALA A 40 -2.56 -9.01 -16.84
N ALA A 41 -2.25 -8.18 -15.84
CA ALA A 41 -3.00 -6.95 -15.60
C ALA A 41 -2.87 -5.95 -16.76
N ARG A 42 -1.66 -5.80 -17.33
CA ARG A 42 -1.46 -4.96 -18.52
C ARG A 42 -2.20 -5.47 -19.74
N GLU A 43 -2.21 -6.78 -19.94
CA GLU A 43 -2.97 -7.42 -21.02
C GLU A 43 -4.47 -7.15 -20.88
N ALA A 44 -5.01 -7.31 -19.67
CA ALA A 44 -6.40 -6.99 -19.37
C ALA A 44 -6.76 -5.50 -19.63
N VAL A 45 -5.83 -4.58 -19.32
CA VAL A 45 -6.03 -3.15 -19.66
C VAL A 45 -6.07 -2.94 -21.18
N GLY A 46 -5.24 -3.66 -21.94
CA GLY A 46 -5.30 -3.65 -23.40
C GLY A 46 -6.63 -4.15 -23.96
N ASP A 47 -7.24 -5.15 -23.32
CA ASP A 47 -8.56 -5.63 -23.74
C ASP A 47 -9.67 -4.60 -23.48
N VAL A 48 -9.57 -3.85 -22.38
CA VAL A 48 -10.52 -2.77 -22.07
C VAL A 48 -10.47 -1.68 -23.13
N THR A 49 -9.28 -1.30 -23.63
CA THR A 49 -9.18 -0.29 -24.70
C THR A 49 -9.85 -0.78 -25.99
N GLY A 50 -9.67 -2.06 -26.34
CA GLY A 50 -10.38 -2.67 -27.47
C GLY A 50 -11.90 -2.74 -27.27
N ILE A 51 -12.39 -2.90 -26.04
CA ILE A 51 -13.83 -2.80 -25.73
C ILE A 51 -14.32 -1.37 -25.91
N CYS A 52 -13.56 -0.37 -25.47
CA CYS A 52 -13.92 1.04 -25.62
C CYS A 52 -14.04 1.47 -27.09
N GLU A 53 -13.19 0.94 -27.98
CA GLU A 53 -13.30 1.17 -29.43
C GLU A 53 -14.58 0.56 -30.02
N ARG A 54 -15.00 -0.61 -29.52
CA ARG A 54 -16.20 -1.32 -30.00
C ARG A 54 -17.50 -0.81 -29.38
N LYS A 55 -17.46 -0.31 -28.16
CA LYS A 55 -18.61 0.10 -27.33
C LYS A 55 -18.28 1.35 -26.50
N PRO A 56 -18.35 2.56 -27.08
CA PRO A 56 -17.98 3.80 -26.41
C PRO A 56 -18.85 4.11 -25.18
N GLU A 57 -20.11 3.66 -25.17
CA GLU A 57 -21.05 3.88 -24.06
C GLU A 57 -20.61 3.19 -22.76
N VAL A 58 -19.95 2.03 -22.86
CA VAL A 58 -19.40 1.30 -21.72
C VAL A 58 -18.20 2.04 -21.15
N CYS A 59 -17.39 2.66 -22.00
CA CYS A 59 -16.21 3.41 -21.59
C CYS A 59 -16.58 4.69 -20.84
N GLU A 60 -17.59 5.45 -21.31
CA GLU A 60 -18.07 6.66 -20.62
C GLU A 60 -18.72 6.35 -19.26
N THR A 61 -19.54 5.29 -19.21
CA THR A 61 -20.13 4.82 -17.96
C THR A 61 -19.05 4.32 -17.00
N GLY A 62 -18.08 3.55 -17.51
CA GLY A 62 -16.95 3.02 -16.75
C GLY A 62 -16.06 4.13 -16.18
N LYS A 63 -15.79 5.18 -16.95
CA LYS A 63 -15.05 6.37 -16.49
C LYS A 63 -15.73 7.03 -15.29
N SER A 64 -17.05 7.20 -15.35
CA SER A 64 -17.83 7.79 -14.26
C SER A 64 -17.81 6.90 -13.01
N ALA A 65 -17.93 5.58 -13.20
CA ALA A 65 -17.82 4.61 -12.11
C ALA A 65 -16.42 4.63 -11.48
N LEU A 66 -15.35 4.63 -12.30
CA LEU A 66 -13.96 4.68 -11.86
C LEU A 66 -13.64 5.96 -11.10
N GLN A 67 -14.24 7.10 -11.46
CA GLN A 67 -14.07 8.34 -10.70
C GLN A 67 -14.59 8.19 -9.26
N THR A 68 -15.76 7.55 -9.09
CA THR A 68 -16.36 7.30 -7.77
C THR A 68 -15.53 6.28 -6.97
N VAL A 69 -15.15 5.17 -7.60
CA VAL A 69 -14.30 4.14 -6.98
C VAL A 69 -12.95 4.74 -6.58
N GLY A 70 -12.36 5.58 -7.43
CA GLY A 70 -11.06 6.21 -7.19
C GLY A 70 -11.03 7.14 -5.98
N VAL A 71 -12.14 7.84 -5.70
CA VAL A 71 -12.25 8.65 -4.46
C VAL A 71 -12.21 7.73 -3.23
N ARG A 72 -12.97 6.63 -3.25
CA ARG A 72 -12.98 5.64 -2.15
C ARG A 72 -11.65 4.91 -2.01
N ALA A 73 -10.99 4.59 -3.13
CA ALA A 73 -9.69 3.93 -3.14
C ALA A 73 -8.60 4.78 -2.49
N ARG A 74 -8.66 6.11 -2.60
CA ARG A 74 -7.74 7.01 -1.87
C ARG A 74 -7.90 6.90 -0.36
N GLU A 75 -9.14 6.86 0.12
CA GLU A 75 -9.41 6.69 1.55
C GLU A 75 -8.99 5.31 2.03
N ALA A 76 -9.25 4.26 1.25
CA ALA A 76 -8.78 2.91 1.55
C ALA A 76 -7.25 2.84 1.62
N ALA A 77 -6.55 3.49 0.69
CA ALA A 77 -5.09 3.56 0.71
C ALA A 77 -4.59 4.28 1.96
N ARG A 78 -5.21 5.41 2.35
CA ARG A 78 -4.87 6.12 3.57
C ARG A 78 -4.99 5.23 4.80
N ILE A 79 -6.13 4.57 4.98
CA ILE A 79 -6.38 3.68 6.12
C ILE A 79 -5.36 2.53 6.13
N ALA A 80 -5.10 1.92 4.97
CA ALA A 80 -4.11 0.86 4.86
C ALA A 80 -2.71 1.33 5.26
N PHE A 81 -2.30 2.55 4.86
CA PHE A 81 -1.02 3.11 5.25
C PHE A 81 -0.94 3.46 6.74
N GLU A 82 -1.99 4.05 7.31
CA GLU A 82 -2.06 4.32 8.75
C GLU A 82 -1.93 3.00 9.55
N MET A 83 -2.62 1.93 9.13
CA MET A 83 -2.47 0.60 9.74
C MET A 83 -1.05 0.04 9.59
N LEU A 84 -0.41 0.20 8.43
CA LEU A 84 0.97 -0.26 8.24
C LEU A 84 1.95 0.52 9.13
N ASP A 85 1.75 1.83 9.27
CA ASP A 85 2.57 2.69 10.13
C ASP A 85 2.39 2.35 11.61
N GLU A 86 1.17 2.06 12.08
CA GLU A 86 0.95 1.61 13.46
C GLU A 86 1.65 0.27 13.79
N ASN A 87 1.73 -0.65 12.82
CA ASN A 87 2.28 -2.00 13.05
C ASN A 87 3.77 -2.13 12.73
N PHE A 88 4.28 -1.31 11.81
CA PHE A 88 5.65 -1.41 11.27
C PHE A 88 6.41 -0.08 11.26
N GLY A 89 5.79 1.02 11.66
CA GLY A 89 6.43 2.32 11.81
C GLY A 89 7.40 2.30 12.99
N GLU A 90 8.66 2.65 12.72
CA GLU A 90 9.65 2.85 13.78
C GLU A 90 9.19 4.02 14.65
N PRO A 91 9.19 3.91 16.00
CA PRO A 91 8.81 5.03 16.85
C PRO A 91 9.76 6.20 16.60
N ASP A 92 9.20 7.35 16.20
CA ASP A 92 9.95 8.61 16.03
C ASP A 92 10.44 9.09 17.39
N THR A 93 11.57 8.53 17.81
CA THR A 93 12.29 8.88 19.05
C THR A 93 13.12 10.14 18.90
N ALA A 94 13.20 10.71 17.68
CA ALA A 94 13.88 11.98 17.44
C ALA A 94 12.99 13.19 17.76
N THR A 95 11.66 13.04 17.71
CA THR A 95 10.71 14.10 18.07
C THR A 95 10.32 14.02 19.55
N MET A 96 11.19 14.53 20.42
CA MET A 96 10.86 14.83 21.82
C MET A 96 9.93 16.04 21.88
N THR A 97 8.62 15.82 21.81
CA THR A 97 7.65 16.86 22.21
C THR A 97 7.64 16.87 23.74
N GLY A 98 8.10 17.96 24.36
CA GLY A 98 8.19 18.07 25.81
C GLY A 98 6.82 18.02 26.47
N THR A 99 6.43 16.84 26.97
CA THR A 99 5.23 16.67 27.79
C THR A 99 5.46 17.33 29.16
N ILE A 100 4.51 18.17 29.55
CA ILE A 100 4.45 18.81 30.87
C ILE A 100 4.44 17.70 31.94
N ALA A 101 5.32 17.79 32.94
CA ALA A 101 5.43 16.79 34.00
C ALA A 101 4.06 16.58 34.69
N PRO A 102 3.69 15.34 35.05
CA PRO A 102 2.49 15.11 35.84
C PRO A 102 2.68 15.79 37.19
N GLU A 103 1.76 16.70 37.50
CA GLU A 103 1.68 17.37 38.79
C GLU A 103 1.61 16.29 39.88
N ALA A 104 2.58 16.32 40.79
CA ALA A 104 2.61 15.40 41.91
C ALA A 104 1.42 15.72 42.83
N GLU A 105 0.40 14.88 42.80
CA GLU A 105 -0.66 14.87 43.82
C GLU A 105 -0.04 14.53 45.18
N GLY A 106 0.20 15.56 45.99
CA GLY A 106 0.56 15.43 47.40
C GLY A 106 -0.65 14.98 48.25
N PRO A 107 -0.44 14.32 49.39
CA PRO A 107 -1.49 13.65 50.12
C PRO A 107 -2.40 14.66 50.85
N VAL A 108 -3.70 14.56 50.60
CA VAL A 108 -4.73 15.26 51.38
C VAL A 108 -4.84 14.57 52.75
N ALA A 109 -4.35 15.24 53.80
CA ALA A 109 -4.56 14.83 55.18
C ALA A 109 -5.99 15.20 55.62
N ASN A 110 -6.68 14.26 56.27
CA ASN A 110 -7.97 14.43 56.95
C ASN A 110 -7.71 14.53 58.46
#